data_AF-A0A2C9UD99-F1
#
_entry.id   AF-A0A2C9UD99-F1
#
_cell.length_a   1.000
_cell.length_b   1.000
_cell.length_c   1.000
_cell.angle_alpha   90.00
_cell.angle_beta   90.00
_cell.angle_gamma   90.00
#
_symmetry.space_group_name_H-M   'P 1'
#
loop_
_entity.id
_entity.type
_entity.pdbx_description
1 polymer ?
#
loop_
_entity_poly.entity_id
_entity_poly.type
_entity_poly.pdbx_seq_one_letter_code
_entity_poly.pdbx_strand_id
1 'polypeptide(L)'
;MASSREDPLSYPNNPSSSSSPITVSDHLDTTFLTADPSGSHLGSASNSFQNDFGFLNDIASSSDAEFGFSRPEFRQSPLAGTVQFYERHVFLCYKNPSVWPPRIEAAEFDRLPRLLSAAVTARKADMKKETRLTICEGHDGTETSNGDVLIFPDMIRYRRLTHFDVDTFVEEVLVKDGEWLPGTPETLKGFYVFVCSHGSRDHRCGACGPALVSKFKEEIELHGLRGKVSVSPCSHIGGHKYAGNVIIFGSSSNGVINGHWYGYVTPDDVCLLLEQHIGKGEVVDWLWRGQMGLSEEEQIKFQELRLQLNGETEVGKKTNKLTQTQIDKACTAATSSKVEVVNCCQQNGKSSCCQNPALPHEETVDANEKGVKVSPEKKSGRRPLSGINSGKGLSTRKICAMPTWFESWEHEDTYAVLAVVCAAVSVAVAYSCYKQSR
;
A
#
# COMPACT_ATOMS: atom_id res chain seq x y z
N MET A 1 -52.09 -3.55 -47.29
CA MET A 1 -52.89 -3.41 -46.06
C MET A 1 -53.58 -4.73 -45.78
N ALA A 2 -53.24 -5.43 -44.69
CA ALA A 2 -54.01 -6.57 -44.20
C ALA A 2 -53.65 -6.89 -42.75
N SER A 3 -54.67 -7.31 -41.99
CA SER A 3 -54.63 -7.99 -40.70
C SER A 3 -54.11 -7.24 -39.46
N SER A 4 -55.04 -6.96 -38.56
CA SER A 4 -54.78 -6.64 -37.15
C SER A 4 -55.76 -7.46 -36.31
N ARG A 5 -55.27 -8.34 -35.44
CA ARG A 5 -55.98 -8.80 -34.22
C ARG A 5 -55.08 -9.63 -33.31
N GLU A 6 -54.73 -9.01 -32.18
CA GLU A 6 -54.77 -9.54 -30.81
C GLU A 6 -54.66 -11.06 -30.58
N ASP A 7 -53.64 -11.48 -29.83
CA ASP A 7 -53.74 -12.52 -28.79
C ASP A 7 -52.66 -12.26 -27.70
N PRO A 8 -52.87 -12.63 -26.42
CA PRO A 8 -52.07 -12.15 -25.30
C PRO A 8 -50.80 -12.98 -25.02
N LEU A 9 -49.73 -12.31 -24.59
CA LEU A 9 -48.43 -12.92 -24.31
C LEU A 9 -48.32 -13.57 -22.92
N SER A 10 -47.90 -14.83 -22.90
CA SER A 10 -47.48 -15.57 -21.71
C SER A 10 -46.05 -15.21 -21.30
N TYR A 11 -45.82 -14.94 -20.01
CA TYR A 11 -44.47 -14.76 -19.44
C TYR A 11 -43.94 -16.05 -18.79
N PRO A 12 -42.67 -16.45 -19.05
CA PRO A 12 -41.98 -17.44 -18.25
C PRO A 12 -40.96 -16.80 -17.28
N ASN A 13 -41.20 -17.04 -15.99
CA ASN A 13 -40.31 -17.12 -14.83
C ASN A 13 -38.82 -16.70 -14.94
N ASN A 14 -38.42 -15.87 -13.97
CA ASN A 14 -37.03 -15.66 -13.54
C ASN A 14 -36.90 -16.14 -12.07
N PRO A 15 -35.95 -17.00 -11.69
CA PRO A 15 -35.82 -17.48 -10.31
C PRO A 15 -34.91 -16.59 -9.47
N SER A 16 -35.29 -16.32 -8.21
CA SER A 16 -34.43 -15.65 -7.24
C SER A 16 -34.69 -16.10 -5.80
N SER A 17 -33.60 -16.37 -5.09
CA SER A 17 -33.41 -16.24 -3.63
C SER A 17 -34.49 -16.81 -2.69
N SER A 18 -34.19 -17.98 -2.11
CA SER A 18 -34.82 -18.44 -0.86
C SER A 18 -34.14 -17.81 0.36
N SER A 19 -34.92 -17.20 1.25
CA SER A 19 -34.52 -16.86 2.62
C SER A 19 -35.78 -16.80 3.48
N SER A 20 -35.94 -17.79 4.37
CA SER A 20 -37.13 -17.92 5.21
C SER A 20 -36.89 -17.32 6.60
N PRO A 21 -37.85 -16.57 7.18
CA PRO A 21 -37.79 -16.08 8.55
C PRO A 21 -38.37 -17.10 9.54
N ILE A 22 -38.04 -16.96 10.83
CA ILE A 22 -38.81 -17.60 11.92
C ILE A 22 -39.28 -16.52 12.90
N THR A 23 -40.53 -16.67 13.32
CA THR A 23 -41.36 -15.71 14.07
C THR A 23 -41.24 -15.84 15.59
N VAL A 24 -41.47 -14.72 16.29
CA VAL A 24 -41.65 -14.66 17.75
C VAL A 24 -43.14 -14.83 18.11
N SER A 25 -43.44 -15.57 19.19
CA SER A 25 -44.69 -15.50 19.96
C SER A 25 -44.48 -15.98 21.40
N ASP A 26 -45.00 -15.23 22.38
CA ASP A 26 -44.98 -15.53 23.83
C ASP A 26 -46.18 -16.39 24.30
N HIS A 27 -46.03 -17.13 25.41
CA HIS A 27 -46.82 -16.99 26.67
C HIS A 27 -46.75 -18.22 27.63
N LEU A 28 -46.40 -17.96 28.91
CA LEU A 28 -46.90 -18.58 30.18
C LEU A 28 -46.69 -20.12 30.42
N ASP A 29 -46.57 -20.65 31.65
CA ASP A 29 -46.58 -20.08 33.00
C ASP A 29 -45.83 -20.93 34.06
N THR A 30 -45.32 -20.27 35.10
CA THR A 30 -45.20 -20.66 36.54
C THR A 30 -45.21 -22.16 36.93
N THR A 31 -44.14 -22.74 37.51
CA THR A 31 -43.71 -22.70 38.96
C THR A 31 -42.26 -23.26 39.10
N PHE A 32 -41.57 -23.42 40.25
CA PHE A 32 -41.87 -23.40 41.70
C PHE A 32 -40.68 -22.79 42.52
N LEU A 33 -40.72 -22.94 43.86
CA LEU A 33 -39.82 -22.45 44.92
C LEU A 33 -38.52 -23.31 45.09
N THR A 34 -37.39 -22.86 45.69
CA THR A 34 -37.19 -22.17 47.00
C THR A 34 -35.88 -21.35 47.09
N ALA A 35 -35.81 -20.48 48.13
CA ALA A 35 -34.67 -19.60 48.50
C ALA A 35 -33.49 -20.39 49.16
N ASP A 36 -32.30 -19.85 49.48
CA ASP A 36 -31.98 -18.59 50.19
C ASP A 36 -30.53 -18.07 49.91
N PRO A 37 -30.14 -16.83 50.30
CA PRO A 37 -28.93 -16.15 49.81
C PRO A 37 -27.78 -16.00 50.82
N SER A 38 -26.57 -15.69 50.33
CA SER A 38 -25.63 -14.66 50.89
C SER A 38 -24.25 -14.72 50.22
N GLY A 39 -23.55 -13.58 50.09
CA GLY A 39 -22.14 -13.55 49.66
C GLY A 39 -21.77 -12.47 48.63
N SER A 40 -21.84 -11.19 49.01
CA SER A 40 -21.27 -10.09 48.22
C SER A 40 -19.74 -9.98 48.43
N HIS A 41 -18.93 -9.98 47.37
CA HIS A 41 -17.59 -9.39 47.42
C HIS A 41 -17.11 -8.84 46.08
N LEU A 42 -16.63 -7.59 46.08
CA LEU A 42 -15.92 -6.98 44.96
C LEU A 42 -14.50 -7.56 44.85
N GLY A 43 -13.98 -7.62 43.63
CA GLY A 43 -12.55 -7.87 43.35
C GLY A 43 -12.14 -7.20 42.04
N SER A 44 -11.31 -6.15 42.13
CA SER A 44 -10.72 -5.46 40.97
C SER A 44 -9.31 -5.98 40.66
N ALA A 45 -9.00 -6.14 39.38
CA ALA A 45 -7.65 -6.08 38.82
C ALA A 45 -7.79 -5.42 37.43
N SER A 46 -7.14 -4.31 37.05
CA SER A 46 -5.74 -3.89 37.23
C SER A 46 -4.76 -4.72 36.40
N ASN A 47 -4.77 -4.52 35.08
CA ASN A 47 -3.75 -5.04 34.17
C ASN A 47 -2.43 -4.29 34.39
N SER A 48 -1.42 -4.98 34.93
CA SER A 48 -0.02 -4.53 34.86
C SER A 48 0.67 -5.17 33.67
N PHE A 49 1.08 -4.37 32.68
CA PHE A 49 2.00 -4.82 31.64
C PHE A 49 3.38 -5.09 32.26
N GLN A 50 3.91 -6.30 32.08
CA GLN A 50 5.32 -6.61 32.22
C GLN A 50 5.83 -7.26 30.93
N ASN A 51 7.10 -7.04 30.64
CA ASN A 51 7.70 -7.31 29.33
C ASN A 51 7.76 -8.80 29.01
N ASP A 52 7.16 -9.21 27.90
CA ASP A 52 7.30 -10.55 27.35
C ASP A 52 7.93 -10.50 25.94
N PHE A 53 9.26 -10.51 25.91
CA PHE A 53 10.04 -10.59 24.66
C PHE A 53 10.02 -12.01 24.03
N GLY A 54 9.31 -12.97 24.64
CA GLY A 54 9.17 -14.35 24.18
C GLY A 54 7.89 -14.65 23.38
N PHE A 55 6.81 -13.89 23.59
CA PHE A 55 5.49 -14.20 22.99
C PHE A 55 5.32 -13.73 21.52
N LEU A 56 6.21 -12.88 21.01
CA LEU A 56 6.11 -12.38 19.64
C LEU A 56 6.41 -13.46 18.58
N ASN A 57 7.28 -14.43 18.88
CA ASN A 57 7.62 -15.49 17.92
C ASN A 57 6.50 -16.51 17.72
N ASP A 58 5.76 -16.90 18.77
CA ASP A 58 4.65 -17.87 18.63
C ASP A 58 3.40 -17.25 17.96
N ILE A 59 3.16 -15.96 18.17
CA ILE A 59 2.07 -15.26 17.47
C ILE A 59 2.43 -15.08 15.98
N ALA A 60 3.68 -14.70 15.68
CA ALA A 60 4.15 -14.58 14.29
C ALA A 60 4.13 -15.94 13.56
N SER A 61 4.65 -17.00 14.17
CA SER A 61 4.70 -18.34 13.56
C SER A 61 3.30 -18.92 13.32
N SER A 62 2.37 -18.74 14.26
CA SER A 62 0.96 -19.11 14.10
C SER A 62 0.30 -18.36 12.94
N SER A 63 0.55 -17.04 12.82
CA SER A 63 -0.06 -16.22 11.77
C SER A 63 0.43 -16.56 10.35
N ASP A 64 1.68 -16.98 10.18
CA ASP A 64 2.21 -17.37 8.86
C ASP A 64 1.65 -18.73 8.39
N ALA A 65 1.41 -19.66 9.32
CA ALA A 65 0.76 -20.94 9.03
C ALA A 65 -0.73 -20.81 8.66
N GLU A 66 -1.43 -19.79 9.18
CA GLU A 66 -2.85 -19.56 8.89
C GLU A 66 -3.09 -18.65 7.67
N PHE A 67 -2.34 -17.54 7.56
CA PHE A 67 -2.58 -16.49 6.57
C PHE A 67 -1.39 -16.21 5.64
N GLY A 68 -0.17 -16.47 6.11
CA GLY A 68 1.07 -16.17 5.40
C GLY A 68 1.46 -17.21 4.34
N PHE A 69 2.76 -17.41 4.15
CA PHE A 69 3.31 -18.22 3.05
C PHE A 69 3.34 -19.73 3.37
N SER A 70 3.36 -20.10 4.65
CA SER A 70 3.37 -21.50 5.09
C SER A 70 2.00 -22.18 5.12
N ARG A 71 0.93 -21.50 4.67
CA ARG A 71 -0.44 -22.03 4.67
C ARG A 71 -0.58 -23.30 3.81
N PRO A 72 -1.32 -24.34 4.25
CA PRO A 72 -1.31 -25.65 3.60
C PRO A 72 -1.66 -25.65 2.10
N GLU A 73 -2.58 -24.78 1.67
CA GLU A 73 -3.05 -24.67 0.28
C GLU A 73 -2.27 -23.68 -0.59
N PHE A 74 -1.13 -23.16 -0.10
CA PHE A 74 -0.23 -22.29 -0.86
C PHE A 74 0.26 -23.00 -2.14
N ARG A 75 0.27 -22.27 -3.27
CA ARG A 75 0.67 -22.78 -4.61
C ARG A 75 -0.09 -24.03 -5.12
N GLN A 76 -1.21 -24.43 -4.53
CA GLN A 76 -1.96 -25.61 -4.97
C GLN A 76 -2.95 -25.38 -6.12
N SER A 77 -3.40 -24.13 -6.36
CA SER A 77 -4.42 -23.83 -7.36
C SER A 77 -3.84 -23.19 -8.63
N PRO A 78 -4.45 -23.45 -9.81
CA PRO A 78 -4.03 -22.81 -11.06
C PRO A 78 -4.18 -21.29 -10.98
N LEU A 79 -3.28 -20.58 -11.66
CA LEU A 79 -3.19 -19.11 -11.63
C LEU A 79 -3.67 -18.46 -12.93
N ALA A 80 -3.31 -18.98 -14.11
CA ALA A 80 -3.67 -18.38 -15.39
C ALA A 80 -5.19 -18.33 -15.59
N GLY A 81 -5.68 -17.24 -16.18
CA GLY A 81 -7.11 -16.97 -16.35
C GLY A 81 -7.79 -16.38 -15.11
N THR A 82 -7.12 -16.31 -13.96
CA THR A 82 -7.75 -15.83 -12.71
C THR A 82 -7.83 -14.30 -12.58
N VAL A 83 -7.49 -13.55 -13.62
CA VAL A 83 -7.62 -12.08 -13.65
C VAL A 83 -8.85 -11.72 -14.48
N GLN A 84 -9.80 -11.03 -13.87
CA GLN A 84 -10.96 -10.48 -14.57
C GLN A 84 -10.50 -9.53 -15.68
N PHE A 85 -11.19 -9.54 -16.82
CA PHE A 85 -10.95 -8.61 -17.91
C PHE A 85 -11.13 -7.16 -17.43
N TYR A 86 -10.21 -6.29 -17.84
CA TYR A 86 -10.31 -4.83 -17.81
C TYR A 86 -9.17 -4.25 -18.68
N GLU A 87 -9.32 -3.04 -19.18
CA GLU A 87 -8.42 -2.41 -20.15
C GLU A 87 -7.62 -1.24 -19.59
N ARG A 88 -8.16 -0.55 -18.57
CA ARG A 88 -7.52 0.60 -17.91
C ARG A 88 -7.45 0.38 -16.41
N HIS A 89 -6.27 0.51 -15.80
CA HIS A 89 -6.11 0.53 -14.34
C HIS A 89 -5.85 1.96 -13.87
N VAL A 90 -6.72 2.44 -12.98
CA VAL A 90 -6.57 3.72 -12.28
C VAL A 90 -6.17 3.43 -10.84
N PHE A 91 -5.07 4.02 -10.38
CA PHE A 91 -4.64 3.96 -8.99
C PHE A 91 -4.76 5.34 -8.35
N LEU A 92 -5.50 5.44 -7.25
CA LEU A 92 -5.45 6.61 -6.37
C LEU A 92 -4.37 6.40 -5.31
N CYS A 93 -3.39 7.30 -5.24
CA CYS A 93 -2.42 7.36 -4.15
C CYS A 93 -3.09 7.98 -2.91
N TYR A 94 -3.19 7.24 -1.81
CA TYR A 94 -3.99 7.66 -0.66
C TYR A 94 -3.59 7.03 0.67
N LYS A 95 -2.92 7.79 1.56
CA LYS A 95 -2.50 7.40 2.93
C LYS A 95 -1.73 6.06 2.96
N ASN A 96 -1.36 5.59 4.15
CA ASN A 96 -0.67 4.30 4.33
C ASN A 96 -1.66 3.13 4.54
N PRO A 97 -1.35 1.90 4.08
CA PRO A 97 -2.18 0.71 4.33
C PRO A 97 -2.56 0.43 5.79
N SER A 98 -1.74 0.87 6.75
CA SER A 98 -2.00 0.72 8.20
C SER A 98 -3.23 1.49 8.70
N VAL A 99 -3.63 2.57 8.02
CA VAL A 99 -4.81 3.37 8.38
C VAL A 99 -6.03 3.10 7.50
N TRP A 100 -5.92 2.19 6.53
CA TRP A 100 -7.03 1.87 5.63
C TRP A 100 -8.11 1.04 6.31
N PRO A 101 -9.40 1.46 6.29
CA PRO A 101 -10.49 0.63 6.77
C PRO A 101 -10.73 -0.58 5.83
N PRO A 102 -11.47 -1.62 6.26
CA PRO A 102 -11.73 -2.82 5.46
C PRO A 102 -12.37 -2.56 4.09
N ARG A 103 -13.08 -1.44 3.92
CA ARG A 103 -13.63 -0.97 2.64
C ARG A 103 -13.35 0.52 2.50
N ILE A 104 -12.21 0.87 1.92
CA ILE A 104 -11.75 2.25 1.73
C ILE A 104 -12.74 3.00 0.82
N GLU A 105 -13.31 2.28 -0.15
CA GLU A 105 -14.31 2.75 -1.11
C GLU A 105 -15.69 3.05 -0.48
N ALA A 106 -16.02 2.40 0.65
CA ALA A 106 -17.35 2.47 1.27
C ALA A 106 -17.35 3.23 2.61
N ALA A 107 -16.21 3.76 3.05
CA ALA A 107 -16.07 4.32 4.38
C ALA A 107 -16.69 5.73 4.50
N GLU A 108 -17.36 5.99 5.62
CA GLU A 108 -17.79 7.33 6.05
C GLU A 108 -16.61 8.24 6.45
N PHE A 109 -15.38 7.75 6.29
CA PHE A 109 -14.13 8.33 6.78
C PHE A 109 -13.66 9.49 5.89
N ASP A 110 -13.17 9.18 4.69
CA ASP A 110 -12.53 10.15 3.81
C ASP A 110 -13.29 10.36 2.50
N ARG A 111 -13.47 11.63 2.11
CA ARG A 111 -14.33 11.98 0.96
C ARG A 111 -13.75 11.55 -0.38
N LEU A 112 -12.44 11.68 -0.58
CA LEU A 112 -11.82 11.49 -1.90
C LEU A 112 -11.91 10.04 -2.42
N PRO A 113 -11.46 8.99 -1.70
CA PRO A 113 -11.59 7.62 -2.18
C PRO A 113 -13.04 7.19 -2.42
N ARG A 114 -13.94 7.57 -1.51
CA ARG A 114 -15.38 7.26 -1.61
C ARG A 114 -16.03 7.94 -2.82
N LEU A 115 -15.82 9.24 -3.00
CA LEU A 115 -16.41 9.97 -4.12
C LEU A 115 -15.82 9.51 -5.45
N LEU A 116 -14.51 9.30 -5.55
CA LEU A 116 -13.90 8.78 -6.78
C LEU A 116 -14.43 7.38 -7.13
N SER A 117 -14.56 6.48 -6.16
CA SER A 117 -15.14 5.16 -6.40
C SER A 117 -16.62 5.23 -6.80
N ALA A 118 -17.39 6.13 -6.20
CA ALA A 118 -18.79 6.34 -6.56
C ALA A 118 -18.94 6.90 -7.98
N ALA A 119 -18.15 7.92 -8.34
CA ALA A 119 -18.16 8.52 -9.67
C ALA A 119 -17.71 7.54 -10.77
N VAL A 120 -16.62 6.80 -10.55
CA VAL A 120 -16.16 5.75 -11.48
C VAL A 120 -17.22 4.67 -11.67
N THR A 121 -17.91 4.26 -10.59
CA THR A 121 -18.98 3.26 -10.66
C THR A 121 -20.20 3.80 -11.42
N ALA A 122 -20.64 5.02 -11.11
CA ALA A 122 -21.81 5.65 -11.72
C ALA A 122 -21.62 5.92 -13.23
N ARG A 123 -20.38 6.22 -13.65
CA ARG A 123 -20.04 6.53 -15.05
C ARG A 123 -19.48 5.33 -15.83
N LYS A 124 -19.45 4.11 -15.25
CA LYS A 124 -18.86 2.91 -15.89
C LYS A 124 -19.40 2.64 -17.30
N ALA A 125 -20.69 2.86 -17.54
CA ALA A 125 -21.33 2.63 -18.84
C ALA A 125 -20.96 3.67 -19.92
N ASP A 126 -20.45 4.84 -19.51
CA ASP A 126 -20.04 5.93 -20.43
C ASP A 126 -18.55 5.84 -20.81
N MET A 127 -17.75 5.05 -20.07
CA MET A 127 -16.31 4.91 -20.29
C MET A 127 -16.02 4.03 -21.51
N LYS A 128 -15.13 4.47 -22.40
CA LYS A 128 -14.76 3.73 -23.62
C LYS A 128 -13.91 2.48 -23.37
N LYS A 129 -13.31 2.38 -22.17
CA LYS A 129 -12.43 1.28 -21.73
C LYS A 129 -12.96 0.71 -20.42
N GLU A 130 -12.99 -0.62 -20.26
CA GLU A 130 -13.32 -1.20 -18.95
C GLU A 130 -12.27 -0.80 -17.91
N THR A 131 -12.69 0.06 -16.98
CA THR A 131 -11.80 0.75 -16.05
C THR A 131 -11.89 0.17 -14.66
N ARG A 132 -10.72 -0.18 -14.10
CA ARG A 132 -10.55 -0.72 -12.75
C ARG A 132 -9.92 0.32 -11.85
N LEU A 133 -10.58 0.68 -10.75
CA LEU A 133 -10.03 1.53 -9.69
C LEU A 133 -9.39 0.67 -8.59
N THR A 134 -8.20 1.05 -8.15
CA THR A 134 -7.49 0.52 -6.99
C THR A 134 -6.89 1.68 -6.20
N ILE A 135 -6.62 1.49 -4.91
CA ILE A 135 -5.94 2.48 -4.06
C ILE A 135 -4.52 1.98 -3.79
N CYS A 136 -3.53 2.87 -3.78
CA CYS A 136 -2.15 2.56 -3.42
C CYS A 136 -1.60 3.55 -2.40
N GLU A 137 -0.50 3.19 -1.75
CA GLU A 137 0.14 4.02 -0.73
C GLU A 137 0.42 5.44 -1.24
N GLY A 138 -0.18 6.42 -0.57
CA GLY A 138 0.22 7.82 -0.64
C GLY A 138 1.22 8.10 0.48
N HIS A 139 2.22 8.95 0.21
CA HIS A 139 3.19 9.38 1.21
C HIS A 139 2.77 10.71 1.83
N ASP A 140 2.65 10.71 3.15
CA ASP A 140 2.51 11.92 3.97
C ASP A 140 3.91 12.52 4.19
N GLY A 141 4.19 13.68 3.60
CA GLY A 141 5.52 14.29 3.61
C GLY A 141 5.58 15.64 2.87
N THR A 142 6.78 16.18 2.68
CA THR A 142 6.99 17.50 2.03
C THR A 142 6.57 17.56 0.56
N GLU A 143 6.36 16.41 -0.07
CA GLU A 143 5.71 16.26 -1.37
C GLU A 143 4.56 15.25 -1.20
N THR A 144 3.39 15.73 -0.80
CA THR A 144 2.21 14.87 -0.55
C THR A 144 1.75 14.20 -1.85
N SER A 145 1.97 12.89 -1.99
CA SER A 145 1.41 12.13 -3.13
C SER A 145 -0.04 11.69 -2.90
N ASN A 146 -0.62 12.03 -1.74
CA ASN A 146 -2.05 11.87 -1.50
C ASN A 146 -2.88 12.64 -2.53
N GLY A 147 -3.85 11.95 -3.13
CA GLY A 147 -4.68 12.49 -4.20
C GLY A 147 -4.04 12.40 -5.59
N ASP A 148 -2.82 11.89 -5.73
CA ASP A 148 -2.30 11.61 -7.06
C ASP A 148 -3.04 10.43 -7.71
N VAL A 149 -3.25 10.50 -9.02
CA VAL A 149 -3.93 9.46 -9.79
C VAL A 149 -3.02 8.96 -10.90
N LEU A 150 -2.67 7.68 -10.85
CA LEU A 150 -1.85 6.98 -11.85
C LEU A 150 -2.78 6.22 -12.80
N ILE A 151 -2.55 6.31 -14.11
CA ILE A 151 -3.38 5.63 -15.12
C ILE A 151 -2.50 4.76 -16.03
N PHE A 152 -2.84 3.48 -16.10
CA PHE A 152 -2.23 2.47 -16.96
C PHE A 152 -3.30 1.93 -17.94
N PRO A 153 -2.95 1.57 -19.19
CA PRO A 153 -1.61 1.52 -19.80
C PRO A 153 -1.08 2.89 -20.23
N ASP A 154 -1.86 3.95 -20.04
CA ASP A 154 -1.58 5.29 -20.59
C ASP A 154 -0.29 5.95 -19.99
N MET A 155 0.28 5.40 -18.89
CA MET A 155 1.51 5.82 -18.22
C MET A 155 1.53 7.30 -17.83
N ILE A 156 0.42 7.78 -17.26
CA ILE A 156 0.28 9.18 -16.80
C ILE A 156 -0.05 9.28 -15.32
N ARG A 157 0.43 10.35 -14.68
CA ARG A 157 0.09 10.78 -13.32
C ARG A 157 -0.56 12.16 -13.36
N TYR A 158 -1.75 12.27 -12.79
CA TYR A 158 -2.30 13.56 -12.37
C TYR A 158 -1.95 13.77 -10.89
N ARG A 159 -1.61 14.99 -10.51
CA ARG A 159 -1.24 15.32 -9.12
C ARG A 159 -2.36 16.00 -8.36
N ARG A 160 -2.49 15.67 -7.07
CA ARG A 160 -3.34 16.35 -6.08
C ARG A 160 -4.81 16.50 -6.52
N LEU A 161 -5.43 15.44 -7.03
CA LEU A 161 -6.88 15.40 -7.19
C LEU A 161 -7.53 15.57 -5.82
N THR A 162 -8.40 16.58 -5.66
CA THR A 162 -9.15 16.76 -4.42
C THR A 162 -10.57 16.22 -4.55
N HIS A 163 -11.28 16.13 -3.42
CA HIS A 163 -12.66 15.67 -3.40
C HIS A 163 -13.65 16.62 -4.11
N PHE A 164 -13.24 17.85 -4.44
CA PHE A 164 -14.03 18.80 -5.24
C PHE A 164 -13.91 18.56 -6.75
N ASP A 165 -12.82 17.94 -7.19
CA ASP A 165 -12.46 17.81 -8.60
C ASP A 165 -12.95 16.50 -9.24
N VAL A 166 -13.42 15.56 -8.41
CA VAL A 166 -13.71 14.17 -8.79
C VAL A 166 -14.62 14.06 -10.02
N ASP A 167 -15.77 14.74 -10.02
CA ASP A 167 -16.75 14.58 -11.11
C ASP A 167 -16.20 15.10 -12.44
N THR A 168 -15.49 16.24 -12.43
CA THR A 168 -14.83 16.80 -13.62
C THR A 168 -13.67 15.92 -14.08
N PHE A 169 -12.88 15.36 -13.16
CA PHE A 169 -11.79 14.44 -13.49
C PHE A 169 -12.31 13.16 -14.16
N VAL A 170 -13.36 12.54 -13.60
CA VAL A 170 -13.96 11.33 -14.19
C VAL A 170 -14.57 11.62 -15.56
N GLU A 171 -15.28 12.73 -15.71
CA GLU A 171 -15.85 13.17 -16.99
C GLU A 171 -14.78 13.43 -18.06
N GLU A 172 -13.78 14.26 -17.78
CA GLU A 172 -12.78 14.65 -18.79
C GLU A 172 -11.77 13.53 -19.07
N VAL A 173 -11.25 12.84 -18.05
CA VAL A 173 -10.15 11.87 -18.26
C VAL A 173 -10.65 10.45 -18.52
N LEU A 174 -11.67 9.98 -17.80
CA LEU A 174 -12.09 8.56 -17.87
C LEU A 174 -13.21 8.31 -18.88
N VAL A 175 -14.12 9.27 -19.08
CA VAL A 175 -15.22 9.19 -20.06
C VAL A 175 -14.80 9.76 -21.42
N LYS A 176 -14.28 10.99 -21.46
CA LYS A 176 -13.91 11.65 -22.74
C LYS A 176 -12.56 11.21 -23.31
N ASP A 177 -11.64 10.68 -22.50
CA ASP A 177 -10.21 10.50 -22.81
C ASP A 177 -9.50 11.84 -23.15
N GLY A 178 -9.88 12.92 -22.47
CA GLY A 178 -9.23 14.23 -22.52
C GLY A 178 -8.29 14.48 -21.33
N GLU A 179 -7.90 15.74 -21.16
CA GLU A 179 -7.05 16.19 -20.04
C GLU A 179 -7.87 16.92 -18.98
N TRP A 180 -7.69 16.57 -17.71
CA TRP A 180 -8.32 17.28 -16.60
C TRP A 180 -7.55 18.56 -16.24
N LEU A 181 -8.11 19.71 -16.62
CA LEU A 181 -7.67 21.02 -16.12
C LEU A 181 -8.22 21.26 -14.70
N PRO A 182 -7.44 21.81 -13.75
CA PRO A 182 -6.15 22.49 -13.92
C PRO A 182 -4.91 21.58 -13.87
N GLY A 183 -5.08 20.26 -13.78
CA GLY A 183 -3.97 19.31 -13.80
C GLY A 183 -3.21 19.34 -15.13
N THR A 184 -1.91 19.01 -15.07
CA THR A 184 -1.11 18.67 -16.25
C THR A 184 -0.70 17.21 -16.10
N PRO A 185 -0.97 16.33 -17.09
CA PRO A 185 -0.57 14.93 -17.01
C PRO A 185 0.97 14.79 -17.06
N GLU A 186 1.53 14.08 -16.09
CA GLU A 186 2.95 13.77 -16.04
C GLU A 186 3.23 12.37 -16.59
N THR A 187 4.13 12.26 -17.56
CA THR A 187 4.55 10.95 -18.11
C THR A 187 5.34 10.15 -17.07
N LEU A 188 4.80 9.00 -16.68
CA LEU A 188 5.47 8.01 -15.85
C LEU A 188 6.57 7.29 -16.64
N LYS A 189 7.66 6.91 -15.96
CA LYS A 189 8.81 6.23 -16.56
C LYS A 189 9.21 5.03 -15.71
N GLY A 190 9.74 4.00 -16.36
CA GLY A 190 10.15 2.76 -15.70
C GLY A 190 8.97 1.82 -15.40
N PHE A 191 9.14 0.98 -14.39
CA PHE A 191 8.20 -0.05 -13.96
C PHE A 191 7.52 0.33 -12.64
N TYR A 192 6.25 -0.03 -12.53
CA TYR A 192 5.42 0.20 -11.34
C TYR A 192 4.90 -1.13 -10.82
N VAL A 193 5.33 -1.48 -9.60
CA VAL A 193 5.02 -2.72 -8.90
C VAL A 193 4.02 -2.43 -7.80
N PHE A 194 2.83 -3.01 -7.87
CA PHE A 194 1.78 -2.86 -6.86
C PHE A 194 1.59 -4.17 -6.10
N VAL A 195 1.73 -4.13 -4.78
CA VAL A 195 1.66 -5.33 -3.92
C VAL A 195 0.46 -5.25 -2.97
N CYS A 196 -0.47 -6.19 -3.10
CA CYS A 196 -1.69 -6.18 -2.31
C CYS A 196 -1.40 -6.40 -0.82
N SER A 197 -1.58 -5.36 0.00
CA SER A 197 -1.14 -5.31 1.42
C SER A 197 -2.27 -4.90 2.38
N HIS A 198 -3.53 -5.04 1.95
CA HIS A 198 -4.70 -4.50 2.64
C HIS A 198 -5.19 -5.41 3.78
N GLY A 199 -4.45 -5.45 4.88
CA GLY A 199 -4.69 -6.38 5.99
C GLY A 199 -6.04 -6.26 6.69
N SER A 200 -6.60 -5.05 6.78
CA SER A 200 -7.94 -4.82 7.37
C SER A 200 -9.08 -5.39 6.50
N ARG A 201 -8.84 -5.60 5.20
CA ARG A 201 -9.80 -6.21 4.27
C ARG A 201 -9.60 -7.71 4.09
N ASP A 202 -8.34 -8.15 4.11
CA ASP A 202 -7.96 -9.53 3.91
C ASP A 202 -6.69 -9.87 4.67
N HIS A 203 -6.79 -10.79 5.65
CA HIS A 203 -5.68 -11.15 6.53
C HIS A 203 -4.48 -11.73 5.77
N ARG A 204 -4.70 -12.45 4.67
CA ARG A 204 -3.63 -13.05 3.85
C ARG A 204 -2.83 -11.99 3.11
N CYS A 205 -3.50 -10.97 2.57
CA CYS A 205 -2.85 -9.79 2.01
C CYS A 205 -2.12 -8.98 3.11
N GLY A 206 -2.68 -8.91 4.32
CA GLY A 206 -2.02 -8.30 5.49
C GLY A 206 -0.75 -9.01 5.93
N ALA A 207 -0.73 -10.35 5.88
CA ALA A 207 0.44 -11.16 6.23
C ALA A 207 1.50 -11.16 5.11
N CYS A 208 1.12 -11.48 3.87
CA CYS A 208 2.06 -11.62 2.76
C CYS A 208 2.58 -10.28 2.20
N GLY A 209 1.72 -9.26 2.13
CA GLY A 209 1.99 -8.01 1.40
C GLY A 209 3.18 -7.21 1.94
N PRO A 210 3.24 -6.90 3.26
CA PRO A 210 4.33 -6.11 3.84
C PRO A 210 5.72 -6.74 3.65
N ALA A 211 5.84 -8.06 3.78
CA ALA A 211 7.09 -8.78 3.58
C ALA A 211 7.60 -8.65 2.12
N LEU A 212 6.69 -8.78 1.14
CA LEU A 212 7.01 -8.55 -0.27
C LEU A 212 7.41 -7.09 -0.55
N VAL A 213 6.70 -6.10 0.01
CA VAL A 213 7.05 -4.68 -0.18
C VAL A 213 8.44 -4.36 0.38
N SER A 214 8.79 -4.88 1.57
CA SER A 214 10.15 -4.72 2.12
C SER A 214 11.19 -5.32 1.18
N LYS A 215 11.00 -6.59 0.79
CA LYS A 215 11.94 -7.31 -0.07
C LYS A 215 12.10 -6.66 -1.45
N PHE A 216 11.03 -6.16 -2.06
CA PHE A 216 11.14 -5.37 -3.29
C PHE A 216 11.94 -4.08 -3.07
N LYS A 217 11.71 -3.33 -1.98
CA LYS A 217 12.49 -2.11 -1.67
C LYS A 217 13.98 -2.43 -1.47
N GLU A 218 14.30 -3.53 -0.79
CA GLU A 218 15.68 -4.01 -0.57
C GLU A 218 16.38 -4.40 -1.89
N GLU A 219 15.76 -5.24 -2.72
CA GLU A 219 16.36 -5.70 -3.98
C GLU A 219 16.44 -4.61 -5.05
N ILE A 220 15.52 -3.64 -5.06
CA ILE A 220 15.58 -2.44 -5.91
C ILE A 220 16.78 -1.56 -5.51
N GLU A 221 17.13 -1.50 -4.22
CA GLU A 221 18.34 -0.83 -3.75
C GLU A 221 19.60 -1.55 -4.24
N LEU A 222 19.68 -2.85 -3.93
CA LEU A 222 20.86 -3.69 -4.13
C LEU A 222 21.27 -3.76 -5.61
N HIS A 223 20.29 -3.80 -6.51
CA HIS A 223 20.51 -3.81 -7.96
C HIS A 223 20.57 -2.42 -8.61
N GLY A 224 20.54 -1.33 -7.84
CA GLY A 224 20.63 0.04 -8.38
C GLY A 224 19.46 0.41 -9.30
N LEU A 225 18.27 -0.12 -9.01
CA LEU A 225 17.05 0.06 -9.79
C LEU A 225 16.19 1.26 -9.33
N ARG A 226 16.66 2.03 -8.34
CA ARG A 226 16.03 3.30 -7.93
C ARG A 226 15.72 4.20 -9.13
N GLY A 227 14.50 4.74 -9.18
CA GLY A 227 14.02 5.59 -10.27
C GLY A 227 13.73 4.87 -11.60
N LYS A 228 14.06 3.57 -11.72
CA LYS A 228 13.64 2.70 -12.82
C LYS A 228 12.50 1.76 -12.42
N VAL A 229 12.44 1.37 -11.15
CA VAL A 229 11.38 0.54 -10.57
C VAL A 229 10.83 1.24 -9.33
N SER A 230 9.51 1.41 -9.28
CA SER A 230 8.78 1.91 -8.11
C SER A 230 7.95 0.77 -7.54
N VAL A 231 7.94 0.60 -6.22
CA VAL A 231 7.08 -0.37 -5.54
C VAL A 231 6.19 0.31 -4.50
N SER A 232 4.89 0.04 -4.57
CA SER A 232 3.88 0.60 -3.66
C SER A 232 2.94 -0.51 -3.17
N PRO A 233 2.62 -0.57 -1.87
CA PRO A 233 1.50 -1.38 -1.42
C PRO A 233 0.17 -0.85 -1.98
N CYS A 234 -0.77 -1.76 -2.25
CA CYS A 234 -2.11 -1.44 -2.75
C CYS A 234 -3.25 -2.12 -1.98
N SER A 235 -4.45 -1.57 -2.15
CA SER A 235 -5.71 -2.05 -1.58
C SER A 235 -6.07 -3.44 -2.11
N HIS A 236 -7.11 -4.07 -1.57
CA HIS A 236 -7.45 -5.43 -1.97
C HIS A 236 -7.85 -5.53 -3.46
N ILE A 237 -7.03 -6.20 -4.27
CA ILE A 237 -7.22 -6.41 -5.71
C ILE A 237 -7.93 -7.74 -6.06
N GLY A 238 -8.50 -8.42 -5.07
CA GLY A 238 -9.11 -9.74 -5.27
C GLY A 238 -8.09 -10.88 -5.31
N GLY A 239 -8.58 -12.12 -5.28
CA GLY A 239 -7.73 -13.31 -5.33
C GLY A 239 -6.93 -13.56 -4.04
N HIS A 240 -7.53 -13.37 -2.85
CA HIS A 240 -6.91 -13.72 -1.55
C HIS A 240 -6.44 -15.18 -1.48
N LYS A 241 -7.09 -16.09 -2.21
CA LYS A 241 -6.65 -17.48 -2.39
C LYS A 241 -5.19 -17.55 -2.91
N TYR A 242 -4.81 -16.60 -3.76
CA TYR A 242 -3.51 -16.44 -4.40
C TYR A 242 -2.61 -15.40 -3.71
N ALA A 243 -2.89 -15.03 -2.45
CA ALA A 243 -2.16 -14.01 -1.70
C ALA A 243 -0.64 -14.20 -1.73
N GLY A 244 0.08 -13.08 -1.73
CA GLY A 244 1.27 -12.91 -2.57
C GLY A 244 0.91 -12.34 -3.94
N ASN A 245 -0.08 -11.42 -4.00
CA ASN A 245 -0.57 -10.82 -5.25
C ASN A 245 0.25 -9.57 -5.60
N VAL A 246 0.83 -9.57 -6.80
CA VAL A 246 1.67 -8.48 -7.32
C VAL A 246 1.22 -8.12 -8.73
N ILE A 247 1.11 -6.84 -9.04
CA ILE A 247 0.89 -6.33 -10.41
C ILE A 247 2.15 -5.58 -10.84
N ILE A 248 2.66 -5.87 -12.04
CA ILE A 248 3.80 -5.16 -12.61
C ILE A 248 3.35 -4.49 -13.92
N PHE A 249 3.38 -3.16 -13.92
CA PHE A 249 3.23 -2.34 -15.12
C PHE A 249 4.59 -1.88 -15.64
N GLY A 250 4.74 -1.85 -16.96
CA GLY A 250 5.93 -1.32 -17.61
C GLY A 250 5.90 -1.55 -19.12
N SER A 251 6.87 -0.96 -19.81
CA SER A 251 7.03 -1.14 -21.24
C SER A 251 7.75 -2.44 -21.54
N SER A 252 7.15 -3.27 -22.39
CA SER A 252 7.78 -4.45 -22.97
C SER A 252 8.84 -4.05 -24.01
N SER A 253 9.67 -5.01 -24.44
CA SER A 253 10.71 -4.81 -25.46
C SER A 253 10.19 -4.30 -26.82
N ASN A 254 8.88 -4.45 -27.08
CA ASN A 254 8.18 -3.92 -28.25
C ASN A 254 7.55 -2.51 -28.03
N GLY A 255 7.79 -1.87 -26.89
CA GLY A 255 7.25 -0.55 -26.54
C GLY A 255 5.82 -0.56 -25.95
N VAL A 256 5.10 -1.68 -26.00
CA VAL A 256 3.73 -1.79 -25.47
C VAL A 256 3.75 -1.82 -23.95
N ILE A 257 2.87 -1.04 -23.31
CA ILE A 257 2.69 -1.06 -21.85
C ILE A 257 1.77 -2.21 -21.47
N ASN A 258 2.31 -3.18 -20.74
CA ASN A 258 1.55 -4.30 -20.20
C ASN A 258 1.26 -4.09 -18.71
N GLY A 259 0.25 -4.80 -18.20
CA GLY A 259 -0.01 -4.95 -16.76
C GLY A 259 -0.11 -6.42 -16.39
N HIS A 260 1.00 -7.05 -16.02
CA HIS A 260 1.05 -8.48 -15.67
C HIS A 260 0.72 -8.69 -14.19
N TRP A 261 -0.12 -9.68 -13.90
CA TRP A 261 -0.49 -10.07 -12.56
C TRP A 261 0.20 -11.36 -12.16
N TYR A 262 0.66 -11.41 -10.92
CA TYR A 262 1.29 -12.55 -10.30
C TYR A 262 0.58 -12.90 -8.97
N GLY A 263 0.62 -14.16 -8.60
CA GLY A 263 0.05 -14.70 -7.35
C GLY A 263 0.96 -15.75 -6.74
N TYR A 264 0.78 -16.04 -5.44
CA TYR A 264 1.68 -16.88 -4.65
C TYR A 264 3.17 -16.45 -4.68
N VAL A 265 3.43 -15.17 -4.92
CA VAL A 265 4.77 -14.58 -4.85
C VAL A 265 5.25 -14.62 -3.39
N THR A 266 6.43 -15.17 -3.13
CA THR A 266 7.14 -15.14 -1.84
C THR A 266 8.32 -14.16 -1.92
N PRO A 267 8.95 -13.78 -0.78
CA PRO A 267 10.15 -12.95 -0.77
C PRO A 267 11.30 -13.51 -1.63
N ASP A 268 11.44 -14.84 -1.74
CA ASP A 268 12.48 -15.50 -2.55
C ASP A 268 12.28 -15.29 -4.06
N ASP A 269 11.02 -15.12 -4.50
CA ASP A 269 10.69 -14.89 -5.91
C ASP A 269 11.00 -13.45 -6.37
N VAL A 270 11.32 -12.54 -5.45
CA VAL A 270 11.49 -11.10 -5.76
C VAL A 270 12.73 -10.85 -6.63
N CYS A 271 13.87 -11.52 -6.34
CA CYS A 271 15.03 -11.51 -7.26
C CYS A 271 14.58 -11.92 -8.68
N LEU A 272 13.82 -13.02 -8.78
CA LEU A 272 13.38 -13.59 -10.06
C LEU A 272 12.47 -12.63 -10.85
N LEU A 273 11.51 -11.96 -10.19
CA LEU A 273 10.63 -10.99 -10.86
C LEU A 273 11.39 -9.73 -11.33
N LEU A 274 12.39 -9.27 -10.57
CA LEU A 274 13.23 -8.14 -10.96
C LEU A 274 14.17 -8.50 -12.12
N GLU A 275 14.84 -9.65 -12.07
CA GLU A 275 15.77 -10.07 -13.11
C GLU A 275 15.07 -10.53 -14.40
N GLN A 276 14.07 -11.41 -14.28
CA GLN A 276 13.46 -12.05 -15.43
C GLN A 276 12.39 -11.16 -16.08
N HIS A 277 11.39 -10.72 -15.33
CA HIS A 277 10.32 -9.91 -15.91
C HIS A 277 10.75 -8.46 -16.17
N ILE A 278 11.31 -7.77 -15.17
CA ILE A 278 11.72 -6.37 -15.34
C ILE A 278 13.05 -6.24 -16.11
N GLY A 279 14.01 -7.13 -15.88
CA GLY A 279 15.33 -7.08 -16.53
C GLY A 279 15.37 -7.62 -17.97
N LYS A 280 14.66 -8.73 -18.27
CA LYS A 280 14.67 -9.37 -19.60
C LYS A 280 13.37 -9.19 -20.39
N GLY A 281 12.27 -8.80 -19.75
CA GLY A 281 10.93 -8.80 -20.36
C GLY A 281 10.27 -10.18 -20.42
N GLU A 282 10.78 -11.17 -19.68
CA GLU A 282 10.30 -12.55 -19.68
C GLU A 282 9.27 -12.79 -18.57
N VAL A 283 8.08 -13.29 -18.90
CA VAL A 283 7.03 -13.56 -17.90
C VAL A 283 7.37 -14.81 -17.08
N VAL A 284 7.25 -14.70 -15.75
CA VAL A 284 7.45 -15.83 -14.83
C VAL A 284 6.18 -16.69 -14.77
N ASP A 285 6.00 -17.58 -15.74
CA ASP A 285 4.73 -18.28 -16.02
C ASP A 285 4.12 -19.02 -14.84
N TRP A 286 4.92 -19.62 -13.96
CA TRP A 286 4.44 -20.41 -12.82
C TRP A 286 3.90 -19.57 -11.65
N LEU A 287 4.18 -18.26 -11.64
CA LEU A 287 3.56 -17.27 -10.75
C LEU A 287 2.49 -16.43 -11.46
N TRP A 288 2.37 -16.54 -12.79
CA TRP A 288 1.58 -15.63 -13.60
C TRP A 288 0.09 -15.96 -13.56
N ARG A 289 -0.72 -14.95 -13.25
CA ARG A 289 -2.19 -15.03 -13.17
C ARG A 289 -2.89 -14.60 -14.44
N GLY A 290 -2.35 -13.61 -15.13
CA GLY A 290 -3.03 -12.95 -16.23
C GLY A 290 -2.42 -11.60 -16.59
N GLN A 291 -3.02 -10.92 -17.56
CA GLN A 291 -2.57 -9.62 -18.04
C GLN A 291 -3.79 -8.75 -18.34
N MET A 292 -3.69 -7.46 -18.01
CA MET A 292 -4.66 -6.44 -18.39
C MET A 292 -4.92 -6.45 -19.90
N GLY A 293 -6.19 -6.35 -20.30
CA GLY A 293 -6.62 -6.37 -21.71
C GLY A 293 -6.79 -7.76 -22.34
N LEU A 294 -6.68 -8.86 -21.60
CA LEU A 294 -6.90 -10.23 -22.10
C LEU A 294 -8.08 -10.91 -21.41
N SER A 295 -8.89 -11.68 -22.17
CA SER A 295 -9.94 -12.55 -21.61
C SER A 295 -9.36 -13.72 -20.80
N GLU A 296 -10.20 -14.47 -20.07
CA GLU A 296 -9.77 -15.68 -19.34
C GLU A 296 -9.16 -16.73 -20.29
N GLU A 297 -9.82 -16.98 -21.41
CA GLU A 297 -9.40 -17.93 -22.45
C GLU A 297 -8.11 -17.47 -23.14
N GLU A 298 -7.99 -16.18 -23.43
CA GLU A 298 -6.77 -15.59 -23.98
C GLU A 298 -5.62 -15.73 -22.99
N GLN A 299 -5.82 -15.43 -21.71
CA GLN A 299 -4.79 -15.56 -20.67
C GLN A 299 -4.24 -16.99 -20.62
N ILE A 300 -5.12 -18.00 -20.55
CA ILE A 300 -4.73 -19.42 -20.54
C ILE A 300 -3.93 -19.77 -21.80
N LYS A 301 -4.45 -19.43 -22.98
CA LYS A 301 -3.80 -19.68 -24.28
C LYS A 301 -2.43 -18.99 -24.40
N PHE A 302 -2.28 -17.77 -23.87
CA PHE A 302 -1.01 -17.05 -23.86
C PHE A 302 0.04 -17.71 -22.94
N GLN A 303 -0.37 -18.32 -21.82
CA GLN A 303 0.55 -19.12 -20.99
C GLN A 303 0.95 -20.42 -21.71
N GLU A 304 -0.01 -21.17 -22.25
CA GLU A 304 0.25 -22.41 -22.99
C GLU A 304 1.26 -22.19 -24.13
N LEU A 305 1.10 -21.12 -24.90
CA LEU A 305 2.01 -20.78 -25.99
C LEU A 305 3.45 -20.49 -25.51
N ARG A 306 3.62 -19.77 -24.39
CA ARG A 306 4.96 -19.51 -23.81
C ARG A 306 5.60 -20.79 -23.28
N LEU A 307 4.82 -21.66 -22.63
CA LEU A 307 5.30 -22.95 -22.13
C LEU A 307 5.71 -23.90 -23.27
N GLN A 308 5.01 -23.89 -24.41
CA GLN A 308 5.39 -24.66 -25.60
C GLN A 308 6.73 -24.18 -26.19
N LEU A 309 6.89 -22.87 -26.42
CA LEU A 309 8.12 -22.28 -26.97
C LEU A 309 9.34 -22.52 -26.06
N ASN A 310 9.16 -22.41 -24.74
CA ASN A 310 10.20 -22.71 -23.76
C ASN A 310 10.53 -24.22 -23.74
N GLY A 311 9.52 -25.08 -23.87
CA GLY A 311 9.69 -26.54 -23.95
C GLY A 311 10.48 -26.99 -25.19
N GLU A 312 10.22 -26.41 -26.36
CA GLU A 312 10.99 -26.69 -27.58
C GLU A 312 12.46 -26.26 -27.47
N THR A 313 12.72 -25.15 -26.76
CA THR A 313 14.08 -24.66 -26.50
C THR A 313 14.87 -25.58 -25.55
N GLU A 314 14.20 -26.19 -24.56
CA GLU A 314 14.80 -27.15 -23.61
C GLU A 314 15.11 -28.52 -24.23
N VAL A 315 14.46 -28.94 -25.32
CA VAL A 315 14.79 -30.20 -26.02
C VAL A 315 16.22 -30.20 -26.59
N GLY A 316 16.81 -29.01 -26.81
CA GLY A 316 18.22 -28.82 -27.15
C GLY A 316 19.20 -28.80 -25.97
N LYS A 317 18.73 -28.74 -24.72
CA LYS A 317 19.55 -28.67 -23.49
C LYS A 317 19.04 -29.66 -22.44
N LYS A 318 19.61 -30.87 -22.42
CA LYS A 318 19.32 -31.84 -21.35
C LYS A 318 19.69 -31.28 -19.97
N THR A 319 18.66 -31.06 -19.16
CA THR A 319 18.69 -31.02 -17.69
C THR A 319 19.74 -30.12 -17.04
N ASN A 320 19.36 -28.88 -16.76
CA ASN A 320 19.69 -28.26 -15.48
C ASN A 320 18.40 -27.86 -14.77
N LYS A 321 17.87 -28.76 -13.94
CA LYS A 321 16.85 -28.42 -12.95
C LYS A 321 17.49 -27.40 -12.01
N LEU A 322 17.14 -26.12 -12.15
CA LEU A 322 17.74 -25.04 -11.38
C LEU A 322 17.38 -25.23 -9.90
N THR A 323 18.29 -25.83 -9.13
CA THR A 323 18.12 -25.99 -7.69
C THR A 323 18.31 -24.64 -7.00
N GLN A 324 17.62 -24.45 -5.87
CA GLN A 324 17.67 -23.26 -5.00
C GLN A 324 19.08 -22.66 -4.87
N THR A 325 20.08 -23.53 -4.74
CA THR A 325 21.51 -23.23 -4.62
C THR A 325 22.11 -22.37 -5.75
N GLN A 326 21.49 -22.33 -6.94
CA GLN A 326 21.93 -21.46 -8.04
C GLN A 326 21.28 -20.07 -7.98
N ILE A 327 20.09 -19.94 -7.40
CA ILE A 327 19.41 -18.67 -7.14
C ILE A 327 20.11 -17.95 -5.98
N ASP A 328 20.40 -18.67 -4.89
CA ASP A 328 21.21 -18.17 -3.78
C ASP A 328 22.55 -17.64 -4.31
N LYS A 329 23.18 -18.37 -5.24
CA LYS A 329 24.47 -17.95 -5.83
C LYS A 329 24.34 -16.73 -6.75
N ALA A 330 23.19 -16.45 -7.34
CA ALA A 330 22.96 -15.24 -8.14
C ALA A 330 22.85 -14.01 -7.24
N CYS A 331 21.89 -13.99 -6.29
CA CYS A 331 21.71 -12.85 -5.38
C CYS A 331 22.89 -12.68 -4.40
N THR A 332 23.71 -13.73 -4.14
CA THR A 332 24.95 -13.64 -3.32
C THR A 332 26.23 -13.31 -4.13
N ALA A 333 26.27 -13.55 -5.45
CA ALA A 333 27.48 -13.26 -6.25
C ALA A 333 27.75 -11.75 -6.36
N ALA A 334 26.72 -10.91 -6.31
CA ALA A 334 26.84 -9.46 -6.26
C ALA A 334 27.55 -8.95 -4.98
N THR A 335 27.54 -9.74 -3.90
CA THR A 335 28.14 -9.37 -2.61
C THR A 335 29.65 -9.62 -2.52
N SER A 336 30.24 -10.33 -3.50
CA SER A 336 31.67 -10.68 -3.52
C SER A 336 32.50 -9.74 -4.41
N SER A 337 32.48 -8.43 -4.08
CA SER A 337 33.61 -7.57 -4.45
C SER A 337 34.78 -7.87 -3.50
N LYS A 338 35.99 -8.07 -4.05
CA LYS A 338 37.14 -8.61 -3.29
C LYS A 338 37.45 -7.80 -2.02
N VAL A 339 37.21 -8.40 -0.87
CA VAL A 339 37.98 -8.16 0.36
C VAL A 339 38.61 -9.49 0.78
N GLU A 340 39.92 -9.61 0.60
CA GLU A 340 40.68 -10.79 1.05
C GLU A 340 40.81 -10.75 2.59
N VAL A 341 39.78 -11.27 3.28
CA VAL A 341 39.88 -11.57 4.71
C VAL A 341 40.65 -12.88 4.87
N VAL A 342 41.97 -12.78 5.03
CA VAL A 342 42.83 -13.91 5.36
C VAL A 342 42.46 -14.44 6.74
N ASN A 343 42.03 -15.70 6.78
CA ASN A 343 41.59 -16.37 8.00
C ASN A 343 42.81 -16.91 8.77
N CYS A 344 43.26 -16.22 9.83
CA CYS A 344 44.41 -16.62 10.64
C CYS A 344 44.00 -17.46 11.85
N CYS A 345 44.54 -18.68 11.96
CA CYS A 345 44.50 -19.50 13.17
C CYS A 345 45.91 -19.89 13.64
N GLN A 346 46.07 -19.88 14.97
CA GLN A 346 47.12 -20.47 15.81
C GLN A 346 48.45 -19.72 16.09
N GLN A 347 48.55 -19.37 17.38
CA GLN A 347 49.67 -19.53 18.33
C GLN A 347 50.93 -18.63 18.28
N ASN A 348 51.12 -17.96 19.44
CA ASN A 348 52.39 -17.71 20.16
C ASN A 348 53.69 -17.54 19.35
N GLY A 349 54.14 -16.28 19.23
CA GLY A 349 55.52 -15.95 18.91
C GLY A 349 55.84 -14.49 19.25
N LYS A 350 56.91 -14.25 20.01
CA LYS A 350 57.46 -12.90 20.23
C LYS A 350 58.30 -12.47 19.02
N SER A 351 58.51 -11.15 18.92
CA SER A 351 59.62 -10.43 18.28
C SER A 351 59.50 -9.90 16.84
N SER A 352 59.42 -8.56 16.78
CA SER A 352 60.34 -7.64 16.08
C SER A 352 60.34 -7.41 14.56
N CYS A 353 60.46 -6.12 14.22
CA CYS A 353 61.12 -5.49 13.06
C CYS A 353 60.37 -5.37 11.71
N CYS A 354 59.78 -4.19 11.54
CA CYS A 354 60.03 -3.20 10.47
C CYS A 354 60.76 -3.63 9.18
N GLN A 355 60.23 -3.22 8.01
CA GLN A 355 60.69 -2.02 7.28
C GLN A 355 59.87 -1.77 5.99
N ASN A 356 59.57 -0.50 5.68
CA ASN A 356 59.17 -0.03 4.35
C ASN A 356 60.40 0.53 3.62
N PRO A 357 60.48 0.35 2.30
CA PRO A 357 60.63 1.48 1.37
C PRO A 357 59.78 1.29 0.09
N ALA A 358 59.54 2.26 -0.79
CA ALA A 358 59.55 3.73 -0.74
C ALA A 358 58.72 4.23 -1.96
N LEU A 359 58.24 5.48 -1.93
CA LEU A 359 57.66 6.12 -3.12
C LEU A 359 58.76 6.54 -4.11
N PRO A 360 58.38 6.87 -5.36
CA PRO A 360 58.35 8.30 -5.69
C PRO A 360 57.03 8.75 -6.32
N HIS A 361 56.69 10.00 -6.06
CA HIS A 361 55.62 10.76 -6.71
C HIS A 361 56.27 12.03 -7.27
N GLU A 362 55.96 12.43 -8.51
CA GLU A 362 56.36 13.76 -8.99
C GLU A 362 55.40 14.86 -8.50
N GLU A 363 55.92 16.08 -8.43
CA GLU A 363 55.27 17.27 -7.87
C GLU A 363 54.89 18.29 -8.95
N THR A 364 53.85 19.10 -8.68
CA THR A 364 53.75 20.55 -8.95
C THR A 364 52.38 21.00 -8.36
N VAL A 365 52.28 21.82 -7.30
CA VAL A 365 52.59 23.27 -7.19
C VAL A 365 51.68 24.07 -8.15
N ASP A 366 50.84 25.04 -7.73
CA ASP A 366 50.91 25.93 -6.55
C ASP A 366 49.52 26.38 -5.99
N ALA A 367 49.53 27.14 -4.89
CA ALA A 367 48.36 27.58 -4.14
C ALA A 367 47.93 29.05 -4.40
N ASN A 368 46.71 29.42 -3.98
CA ASN A 368 46.50 30.71 -3.29
C ASN A 368 45.31 30.68 -2.32
N GLU A 369 45.46 31.38 -1.20
CA GLU A 369 44.53 31.47 -0.07
C GLU A 369 44.00 32.89 0.06
N LYS A 370 42.72 33.06 0.44
CA LYS A 370 42.29 34.25 1.21
C LYS A 370 40.96 34.01 1.92
N GLY A 371 41.02 33.83 3.24
CA GLY A 371 39.84 33.77 4.11
C GLY A 371 39.37 35.14 4.60
N VAL A 372 38.11 35.22 5.01
CA VAL A 372 37.58 36.26 5.92
C VAL A 372 36.73 35.57 6.99
N LYS A 373 36.79 36.09 8.21
CA LYS A 373 36.37 35.44 9.46
C LYS A 373 35.46 36.38 10.25
N VAL A 374 34.23 35.98 10.57
CA VAL A 374 33.36 36.65 11.55
C VAL A 374 32.65 35.61 12.42
N SER A 375 32.48 35.94 13.70
CA SER A 375 32.10 35.03 14.80
C SER A 375 30.62 35.17 15.22
N PRO A 376 30.08 34.28 16.07
CA PRO A 376 28.63 34.05 16.19
C PRO A 376 27.95 34.76 17.37
N GLU A 377 26.62 34.92 17.31
CA GLU A 377 25.82 35.38 18.46
C GLU A 377 24.78 34.36 18.96
N LYS A 378 24.95 34.02 20.24
CA LYS A 378 23.93 33.85 21.31
C LYS A 378 22.76 32.86 21.09
N LYS A 379 22.94 31.68 21.68
CA LYS A 379 21.85 30.83 22.20
C LYS A 379 21.13 31.54 23.36
N SER A 380 19.80 31.51 23.37
CA SER A 380 18.96 31.86 24.53
C SER A 380 18.45 30.57 25.19
N GLY A 381 19.01 30.19 26.34
CA GLY A 381 18.56 29.03 27.11
C GLY A 381 17.56 29.43 28.19
N ARG A 382 16.39 28.79 28.23
CA ARG A 382 15.48 28.85 29.39
C ARG A 382 15.84 27.74 30.38
N ARG A 383 16.12 28.10 31.63
CA ARG A 383 16.19 27.16 32.76
C ARG A 383 14.77 26.87 33.27
N PRO A 384 14.48 25.67 33.80
CA PRO A 384 13.26 25.41 34.53
C PRO A 384 13.32 26.07 35.91
N LEU A 385 12.17 26.56 36.41
CA LEU A 385 12.01 27.01 37.80
C LEU A 385 11.09 26.04 38.54
N SER A 386 11.49 25.70 39.77
CA SER A 386 10.87 24.69 40.62
C SER A 386 9.58 25.17 41.28
N GLY A 387 8.74 24.22 41.67
CA GLY A 387 7.43 24.46 42.24
C GLY A 387 7.38 25.28 43.54
N ILE A 388 6.18 25.81 43.79
CA ILE A 388 5.74 26.33 45.08
C ILE A 388 4.48 25.56 45.47
N ASN A 389 4.50 24.93 46.64
CA ASN A 389 3.32 24.34 47.26
C ASN A 389 2.53 25.42 48.01
N SER A 390 1.23 25.55 47.74
CA SER A 390 0.27 26.15 48.68
C SER A 390 -1.11 25.53 48.46
N GLY A 391 -1.63 24.82 49.47
CA GLY A 391 -2.91 24.11 49.37
C GLY A 391 -4.10 24.86 49.99
N LYS A 392 -5.28 24.22 49.83
CA LYS A 392 -6.61 24.53 50.39
C LYS A 392 -7.45 25.58 49.65
N GLY A 393 -8.59 25.12 49.13
CA GLY A 393 -9.67 25.94 48.56
C GLY A 393 -10.65 25.10 47.74
N LEU A 394 -11.69 24.56 48.37
CA LEU A 394 -12.64 23.65 47.73
C LEU A 394 -13.56 24.41 46.75
N SER A 395 -13.55 24.05 45.47
CA SER A 395 -14.62 24.44 44.53
C SER A 395 -14.76 23.44 43.39
N THR A 396 -15.88 22.73 43.35
CA THR A 396 -16.18 21.65 42.39
C THR A 396 -16.64 22.22 41.04
N ARG A 397 -15.68 22.67 40.21
CA ARG A 397 -15.95 22.82 38.78
C ARG A 397 -15.96 21.45 38.10
N LYS A 398 -17.13 21.04 37.60
CA LYS A 398 -17.25 19.92 36.67
C LYS A 398 -16.35 20.20 35.46
N ILE A 399 -15.35 19.35 35.25
CA ILE A 399 -14.67 19.26 33.95
C ILE A 399 -15.64 18.52 33.04
N CYS A 400 -16.22 19.21 32.05
CA CYS A 400 -16.89 18.52 30.96
C CYS A 400 -15.86 17.65 30.24
N ALA A 401 -16.20 16.39 29.99
CA ALA A 401 -15.44 15.58 29.06
C ALA A 401 -15.36 16.32 27.72
N MET A 402 -14.15 16.46 27.16
CA MET A 402 -14.00 16.94 25.80
C MET A 402 -14.74 15.97 24.88
N PRO A 403 -15.63 16.45 24.00
CA PRO A 403 -16.32 15.57 23.07
C PRO A 403 -15.31 15.00 22.06
N THR A 404 -15.43 13.70 21.78
CA THR A 404 -14.44 12.90 21.04
C THR A 404 -14.22 13.31 19.57
N TRP A 405 -15.03 14.22 19.03
CA TRP A 405 -14.82 14.76 17.67
C TRP A 405 -13.56 15.63 17.53
N PHE A 406 -12.95 16.07 18.64
CA PHE A 406 -11.68 16.80 18.59
C PHE A 406 -10.47 15.90 18.30
N GLU A 407 -10.61 14.58 18.41
CA GLU A 407 -9.57 13.60 18.04
C GLU A 407 -9.60 13.20 16.56
N SER A 408 -10.60 13.67 15.79
CA SER A 408 -10.78 13.37 14.36
C SER A 408 -10.56 14.58 13.44
N TRP A 409 -9.79 15.58 13.90
CA TRP A 409 -9.47 16.77 13.10
C TRP A 409 -8.13 16.61 12.38
N GLU A 410 -8.14 16.73 11.06
CA GLU A 410 -6.90 16.81 10.27
C GLU A 410 -6.25 18.20 10.44
N HIS A 411 -4.99 18.33 10.01
CA HIS A 411 -4.27 19.60 10.14
C HIS A 411 -4.94 20.71 9.31
N GLU A 412 -5.43 20.36 8.13
CA GLU A 412 -6.18 21.22 7.21
C GLU A 412 -7.46 21.77 7.85
N ASP A 413 -8.26 20.93 8.51
CA ASP A 413 -9.48 21.35 9.22
C ASP A 413 -9.15 22.32 10.37
N THR A 414 -8.06 22.04 11.08
CA THR A 414 -7.55 22.93 12.14
C THR A 414 -7.16 24.31 11.58
N TYR A 415 -6.49 24.35 10.42
CA TYR A 415 -6.15 25.61 9.75
C TYR A 415 -7.39 26.33 9.19
N ALA A 416 -8.36 25.60 8.63
CA ALA A 416 -9.60 26.17 8.12
C ALA A 416 -10.41 26.86 9.23
N VAL A 417 -10.55 26.21 10.39
CA VAL A 417 -11.24 26.82 11.54
C VAL A 417 -10.45 27.99 12.12
N LEU A 418 -9.12 27.90 12.23
CA LEU A 418 -8.30 29.04 12.64
C LEU A 418 -8.46 30.25 11.69
N ALA A 419 -8.55 30.02 10.38
CA ALA A 419 -8.79 31.08 9.39
C ALA A 419 -10.17 31.74 9.58
N VAL A 420 -11.22 30.96 9.80
CA VAL A 420 -12.58 31.47 10.08
C VAL A 420 -12.62 32.27 11.39
N VAL A 421 -11.97 31.79 12.45
CA VAL A 421 -11.87 32.52 13.73
C VAL A 421 -11.10 33.83 13.56
N CYS A 422 -9.96 33.82 12.85
CA CYS A 422 -9.18 35.03 12.59
C CYS A 422 -9.97 36.06 11.75
N ALA A 423 -10.76 35.61 10.76
CA ALA A 423 -11.63 36.48 9.98
C ALA A 423 -12.73 37.11 10.87
N ALA A 424 -13.39 36.31 11.71
CA ALA A 424 -14.44 36.80 12.62
C ALA A 424 -13.88 37.83 13.64
N VAL A 425 -12.70 37.57 14.21
CA VAL A 425 -12.00 38.52 15.10
C VAL A 425 -11.64 39.80 14.35
N SER A 426 -11.14 39.70 13.12
CA SER A 426 -10.78 40.88 12.30
C SER A 426 -12.00 41.77 12.02
N VAL A 427 -13.15 41.16 11.69
CA VAL A 427 -14.43 41.88 11.51
C VAL A 427 -14.90 42.52 12.81
N ALA A 428 -14.79 41.83 13.96
CA ALA A 428 -15.18 42.36 15.26
C ALA A 428 -14.30 43.55 15.69
N VAL A 429 -12.99 43.51 15.42
CA VAL A 429 -12.06 44.62 15.67
C VAL A 429 -12.39 45.80 14.76
N ALA A 430 -12.56 45.59 13.46
CA ALA A 430 -12.93 46.63 12.51
C ALA A 430 -14.27 47.32 12.88
N TYR A 431 -15.28 46.54 13.27
CA TYR A 431 -16.56 47.06 13.75
C TYR A 431 -16.41 47.86 15.05
N SER A 432 -15.55 47.42 15.97
CA SER A 432 -15.27 48.13 17.22
C SER A 432 -14.56 49.47 16.97
N CYS A 433 -13.57 49.50 16.07
CA CYS A 433 -12.92 50.74 15.64
C CYS A 433 -13.91 51.69 14.95
N TYR A 434 -14.76 51.19 14.05
CA TYR A 434 -15.83 51.99 13.43
C TYR A 434 -16.80 52.58 14.47
N LYS A 435 -17.24 51.79 15.44
CA LYS A 435 -18.13 52.23 16.53
C LYS A 435 -17.47 53.27 17.45
N GLN A 436 -16.14 53.24 17.60
CA GLN A 436 -15.38 54.18 18.42
C GLN A 436 -14.92 55.44 17.66
N SER A 437 -15.12 55.45 16.33
CA SER A 437 -14.83 56.59 15.44
C SER A 437 -16.07 57.44 15.16
N ARG A 438 -17.15 57.24 15.92
CA ARG A 438 -18.48 57.84 15.75
C ARG A 438 -19.09 58.22 17.10
#